data_AF-A0A2E2Y3C1-F1
#
_entry.id   AF-A0A2E2Y3C1-F1
#
_cell.length_a   1.000
_cell.length_b   1.000
_cell.length_c   1.000
_cell.angle_alpha   90.00
_cell.angle_beta   90.00
_cell.angle_gamma   90.00
#
_symmetry.space_group_name_H-M   'P 1'
#
loop_
_entity.id
_entity.type
_entity.pdbx_description
1 polymer ?
#
loop_
_entity_poly.entity_id
_entity_poly.type
_entity_poly.pdbx_seq_one_letter_code
_entity_poly.pdbx_strand_id
1 'polypeptide(L)'
;LTKEEYTITKVEKMEDGDYWKIHARIKYGNQDVTLPLPLEVKWAGNTPVITLDNVLIPLLGTFSARVVIINGKYAGTWTHGKNGGHLFGTIKKNEEKNEEKK
;
A
#
# COMPACT_ATOMS: atom_id res chain seq x y z
N LEU A 1 -16.31 14.74 -2.45
CA LEU A 1 -15.15 13.92 -2.84
C LEU A 1 -15.46 12.48 -2.51
N THR A 2 -15.35 11.57 -3.47
CA THR A 2 -15.49 10.14 -3.20
C THR A 2 -14.34 9.71 -2.31
N LYS A 3 -14.64 9.01 -1.22
CA LYS A 3 -13.62 8.55 -0.28
C LYS A 3 -12.74 7.49 -0.96
N GLU A 4 -11.44 7.69 -0.90
CA GLU A 4 -10.47 6.66 -1.27
C GLU A 4 -10.24 5.72 -0.08
N GLU A 5 -10.25 4.41 -0.34
CA GLU A 5 -9.96 3.40 0.67
C GLU A 5 -8.87 2.46 0.15
N TYR A 6 -7.79 2.34 0.92
CA TYR A 6 -6.70 1.40 0.67
C TYR A 6 -6.65 0.44 1.85
N THR A 7 -7.02 -0.81 1.62
CA THR A 7 -7.06 -1.86 2.66
C THR A 7 -6.02 -2.91 2.36
N ILE A 8 -5.03 -3.07 3.25
CA ILE A 8 -4.09 -4.19 3.19
C ILE A 8 -4.76 -5.40 3.84
N THR A 9 -4.89 -6.48 3.08
CA THR A 9 -5.55 -7.72 3.55
C THR A 9 -4.54 -8.78 3.97
N LYS A 10 -3.36 -8.82 3.32
CA LYS A 10 -2.30 -9.78 3.62
C LYS A 10 -0.94 -9.20 3.24
N VAL A 11 0.09 -9.52 4.01
CA VAL A 11 1.48 -9.17 3.72
C VAL A 11 2.33 -10.42 3.85
N GLU A 12 3.13 -10.74 2.84
CA GLU A 12 3.98 -11.93 2.80
C GLU A 12 5.40 -11.53 2.39
N LYS A 13 6.42 -11.96 3.15
CA LYS A 13 7.81 -11.76 2.74
C LYS A 13 8.11 -12.64 1.52
N MET A 14 8.75 -12.08 0.50
CA MET A 14 9.17 -12.83 -0.68
C MET A 14 10.59 -13.40 -0.48
N GLU A 15 10.96 -14.38 -1.29
CA GLU A 15 12.31 -14.96 -1.27
C GLU A 15 13.38 -13.94 -1.71
N ASP A 16 12.98 -12.98 -2.54
CA ASP A 16 13.83 -11.91 -3.05
C ASP A 16 14.00 -10.78 -2.03
N GLY A 17 14.91 -11.00 -1.08
CA GLY A 17 15.47 -9.97 -0.20
C GLY A 17 14.45 -9.05 0.47
N ASP A 18 14.41 -7.80 -0.01
CA ASP A 18 13.62 -6.70 0.53
C ASP A 18 12.20 -6.60 -0.09
N TYR A 19 11.80 -7.54 -0.94
CA TYR A 19 10.47 -7.55 -1.53
C TYR A 19 9.44 -8.23 -0.63
N TRP A 20 8.27 -7.60 -0.60
CA TRP A 20 7.09 -8.08 0.11
C TRP A 20 5.90 -8.10 -0.83
N LYS A 21 5.13 -9.19 -0.80
CA LYS A 21 3.86 -9.29 -1.51
C LYS A 21 2.77 -8.72 -0.63
N ILE A 22 2.31 -7.53 -0.95
CA ILE A 22 1.23 -6.82 -0.26
C ILE A 22 -0.06 -6.99 -1.03
N HIS A 23 -1.02 -7.71 -0.47
CA HIS A 23 -2.36 -7.83 -1.04
C HIS A 23 -3.18 -6.64 -0.58
N ALA A 24 -3.59 -5.80 -1.52
CA ALA A 24 -4.31 -4.56 -1.25
C ALA A 24 -5.63 -4.51 -2.03
N ARG A 25 -6.70 -4.09 -1.34
CA ARG A 25 -7.95 -3.65 -1.96
C ARG A 25 -7.93 -2.14 -2.10
N ILE A 26 -8.05 -1.67 -3.33
CA ILE A 26 -8.01 -0.25 -3.70
C ILE A 26 -9.41 0.15 -4.18
N LYS A 27 -10.01 1.11 -3.48
CA LYS A 27 -11.26 1.74 -3.87
C LYS A 27 -11.04 3.22 -4.19
N TYR A 28 -11.30 3.60 -5.43
CA TYR A 28 -11.26 4.98 -5.90
C TYR A 28 -12.23 5.19 -7.05
N GLY A 29 -13.06 6.23 -6.97
CA GLY A 29 -14.10 6.47 -7.98
C GLY A 29 -15.04 5.28 -8.11
N ASN A 30 -15.05 4.65 -9.30
CA ASN A 30 -15.83 3.45 -9.61
C ASN A 30 -14.99 2.16 -9.63
N GLN A 31 -13.71 2.23 -9.25
CA GLN A 31 -12.80 1.09 -9.20
C GLN A 31 -12.84 0.47 -7.79
N ASP A 32 -12.97 -0.85 -7.73
CA ASP A 32 -12.81 -1.65 -6.52
C ASP A 32 -12.06 -2.93 -6.90
N VAL A 33 -10.75 -2.90 -6.73
CA VAL A 33 -9.85 -3.97 -7.19
C VAL A 33 -9.03 -4.50 -6.02
N THR A 34 -8.85 -5.81 -5.95
CA THR A 34 -7.92 -6.45 -5.03
C THR A 34 -6.80 -7.09 -5.83
N LEU A 35 -5.56 -6.68 -5.59
CA LEU A 35 -4.41 -7.20 -6.30
C LEU A 35 -3.19 -7.43 -5.39
N PRO A 36 -2.36 -8.44 -5.70
CA PRO A 36 -1.06 -8.60 -5.07
C PRO A 36 -0.05 -7.61 -5.67
N LEU A 37 0.60 -6.83 -4.81
CA LEU A 37 1.64 -5.88 -5.17
C LEU A 37 2.98 -6.37 -4.61
N PRO A 38 3.92 -6.85 -5.45
CA PRO A 38 5.29 -7.09 -5.03
C PRO A 38 6.00 -5.74 -4.87
N LEU A 39 6.11 -5.27 -3.63
CA LEU A 39 6.68 -3.96 -3.29
C LEU A 39 7.98 -4.13 -2.52
N GLU A 40 8.95 -3.27 -2.83
CA GLU A 40 10.20 -3.20 -2.10
C GLU A 40 9.96 -2.46 -0.77
N VAL A 41 10.48 -3.02 0.33
CA VAL A 41 10.45 -2.40 1.67
C VAL A 41 11.88 -2.23 2.15
N LYS A 42 12.40 -1.01 2.02
CA LYS A 42 13.73 -0.65 2.52
C LYS A 42 13.68 -0.29 3.99
N TRP A 43 14.80 -0.48 4.67
CA TRP A 43 14.92 -0.19 6.09
C TRP A 43 15.86 0.99 6.34
N ALA A 44 15.34 2.03 6.99
CA ALA A 44 16.14 3.10 7.58
C ALA A 44 16.34 2.79 9.07
N GLY A 45 17.40 2.05 9.39
CA GLY A 45 17.55 1.44 10.71
C GLY A 45 16.44 0.42 10.95
N ASN A 46 15.61 0.64 11.97
CA ASN A 46 14.44 -0.21 12.27
C ASN A 46 13.12 0.33 11.69
N THR A 47 13.17 1.37 10.85
CA THR A 47 11.98 2.01 10.29
C THR A 47 11.77 1.54 8.84
N PRO A 48 10.66 0.86 8.52
CA PRO A 48 10.38 0.41 7.17
C PRO A 48 9.85 1.53 6.27
N VAL A 49 10.30 1.51 5.01
CA VAL A 49 9.95 2.44 3.95
C VAL A 49 9.49 1.66 2.72
N ILE A 50 8.19 1.70 2.44
CA ILE A 50 7.62 1.14 1.22
C ILE A 50 8.11 2.01 0.05
N THR A 51 8.74 1.36 -0.92
CA THR A 51 9.43 2.02 -2.03
C THR A 51 8.86 1.54 -3.35
N LEU A 52 8.40 2.48 -4.16
CA LEU A 52 8.07 2.28 -5.56
C LEU A 52 8.94 3.22 -6.38
N ASP A 53 9.64 2.67 -7.37
CA ASP A 53 10.43 3.44 -8.32
C ASP A 53 10.01 3.10 -9.75
N ASN A 54 9.16 3.96 -10.34
CA ASN A 54 8.58 3.79 -11.67
C ASN A 54 7.94 2.40 -11.90
N VAL A 55 7.20 1.92 -10.90
CA VAL A 55 6.55 0.60 -10.92
C VAL A 55 5.24 0.67 -11.69
N LEU A 56 5.12 -0.14 -12.75
CA LEU A 56 3.85 -0.31 -13.46
C LEU A 56 2.94 -1.24 -12.67
N ILE A 57 1.81 -0.70 -12.21
CA ILE A 57 0.72 -1.48 -11.62
C ILE A 57 -0.31 -1.75 -12.72
N PRO A 58 -0.60 -3.01 -13.07
CA PRO A 58 -1.59 -3.34 -14.09
C PRO A 58 -2.92 -2.65 -13.82
N LEU A 59 -3.54 -2.12 -14.88
CA LEU A 59 -4.82 -1.37 -14.88
C LEU A 59 -4.80 0.00 -14.18
N LEU A 60 -3.82 0.28 -13.31
CA LEU A 60 -3.73 1.53 -12.56
C LEU A 60 -2.64 2.47 -13.10
N GLY A 61 -1.66 1.92 -13.83
CA GLY A 61 -0.56 2.65 -14.47
C GLY A 61 0.70 2.73 -13.61
N THR A 62 1.61 3.67 -13.93
CA THR A 62 2.96 3.70 -13.33
C THR A 62 3.03 4.63 -12.13
N PHE A 63 3.65 4.16 -11.04
CA PHE A 63 3.75 4.88 -9.78
C PHE A 63 5.19 4.94 -9.27
N SER A 64 5.51 6.07 -8.65
CA SER A 64 6.67 6.23 -7.79
C SER A 64 6.20 6.70 -6.43
N ALA A 65 6.71 6.10 -5.35
CA ALA A 65 6.33 6.47 -3.99
C ALA A 65 7.46 6.14 -3.00
N ARG A 66 7.50 6.90 -1.91
CA ARG A 66 8.28 6.56 -0.71
C ARG A 66 7.40 6.82 0.50
N VAL A 67 7.05 5.77 1.24
CA VAL A 67 6.13 5.84 2.38
C VAL A 67 6.77 5.20 3.60
N VAL A 68 7.02 6.01 4.62
CA VAL A 68 7.55 5.61 5.91
C VAL A 68 6.41 5.11 6.79
N ILE A 69 6.61 3.98 7.46
CA ILE A 69 5.66 3.43 8.43
C ILE A 69 6.30 3.48 9.82
N ILE A 70 5.69 4.20 10.76
CA ILE A 70 6.22 4.37 12.11
C ILE A 70 5.11 4.61 13.12
N ASN A 71 5.16 3.94 14.28
CA ASN A 71 4.27 4.16 15.43
C ASN A 71 2.77 4.19 15.08
N GLY A 72 2.31 3.24 14.26
CA GLY A 72 0.91 3.16 13.82
C GLY A 72 0.48 4.30 12.88
N LYS A 73 1.43 4.97 12.23
CA LYS A 73 1.21 6.04 11.26
C LYS A 73 1.97 5.75 9.98
N TYR A 74 1.56 6.43 8.92
CA TYR A 74 2.31 6.47 7.68
C TYR A 74 2.45 7.91 7.20
N ALA A 75 3.54 8.20 6.50
CA ALA A 75 3.76 9.46 5.81
C ALA A 75 4.66 9.26 4.60
N GLY A 76 4.47 10.03 3.53
CA GLY A 76 5.25 9.86 2.31
C GLY A 76 4.84 10.75 1.16
N THR A 77 5.42 10.47 -0.01
CA THR A 77 5.06 11.08 -1.28
C THR A 77 4.68 10.03 -2.31
N TRP A 78 3.92 10.46 -3.31
CA TRP A 78 3.57 9.64 -4.47
C TRP A 78 3.52 10.48 -5.73
N THR A 79 3.76 9.82 -6.87
CA THR A 79 3.66 10.39 -8.21
C THR A 79 3.05 9.36 -9.15
N HIS A 80 2.14 9.81 -10.01
CA HIS A 80 1.52 9.04 -11.09
C HIS A 80 1.33 9.93 -12.32
N GLY A 81 2.11 9.68 -13.38
CA GLY A 81 2.13 10.53 -14.56
C GLY A 81 2.52 11.97 -14.21
N LYS A 82 1.62 12.93 -14.46
CA LYS A 82 1.81 14.36 -14.12
C LYS A 82 1.29 14.74 -12.72
N ASN A 83 0.61 13.81 -12.05
CA ASN A 83 0.01 14.04 -10.74
C ASN A 83 0.95 13.52 -9.64
N GLY A 84 0.85 14.10 -8.45
CA GLY A 84 1.56 13.63 -7.28
C GLY A 84 1.15 14.41 -6.04
N GLY A 85 1.71 14.02 -4.90
CA GLY A 85 1.43 14.70 -3.65
C GLY A 85 1.98 13.99 -2.43
N HIS A 86 1.37 14.30 -1.29
CA HIS A 86 1.73 13.72 0.00
C HIS A 86 0.67 12.70 0.45
N LEU A 87 1.15 11.66 1.13
CA LEU A 87 0.33 10.69 1.84
C LEU A 87 0.65 10.83 3.32
N PHE A 88 -0.35 10.89 4.19
CA PHE A 88 -0.14 10.73 5.63
C PHE A 88 -1.41 10.26 6.31
N GLY A 89 -1.26 9.56 7.42
CA GLY A 89 -2.42 9.07 8.16
C GLY A 89 -2.07 8.14 9.31
N THR A 90 -3.11 7.48 9.82
CA THR A 90 -3.02 6.49 10.89
C THR A 90 -3.37 5.11 10.36
N ILE A 91 -2.71 4.09 10.90
CA ILE A 91 -2.93 2.69 10.57
C ILE A 91 -3.83 2.11 11.66
N LYS A 92 -4.94 1.50 11.26
CA LYS A 92 -5.87 0.82 12.16
C LYS A 92 -5.97 -0.65 11.80
N LYS A 93 -6.07 -1.52 12.80
CA LYS A 93 -6.37 -2.93 12.57
C LYS A 93 -7.75 -3.01 11.91
N ASN A 94 -7.89 -3.81 10.87
CA ASN A 94 -9.20 -4.08 10.30
C ASN A 94 -10.03 -4.81 11.36
N GLU A 95 -11.29 -4.39 11.56
CA GLU A 95 -12.18 -5.09 12.47
C GLU A 95 -12.45 -6.48 11.88
N GLU A 96 -12.16 -7.53 12.65
CA GLU A 96 -12.48 -8.90 12.25
C GLU A 96 -14.00 -9.00 12.13
N LYS A 97 -14.52 -9.15 10.90
CA LYS A 97 -15.86 -9.71 10.75
C LYS A 97 -15.79 -11.14 11.26
N ASN A 98 -16.32 -11.37 12.46
CA ASN A 98 -16.65 -12.72 12.92
C ASN A 98 -17.58 -13.34 11.85
N GLU A 99 -17.01 -14.15 10.98
CA GLU A 99 -17.80 -15.07 10.17
C GLU A 99 -18.37 -16.09 11.14
N GLU A 100 -19.64 -15.91 11.51
CA GLU A 100 -20.44 -16.95 12.15
C GLU A 100 -20.36 -18.19 11.24
N LYS A 101 -19.56 -19.17 11.66
CA LYS A 101 -19.59 -20.53 11.11
C LYS A 101 -21.02 -21.04 11.28
N LYS A 102 -21.80 -21.01 10.20
CA LYS A 102 -23.04 -21.79 10.08
C LYS A 102 -22.71 -23.23 9.75
#